data_AF-A0A7K5KDQ7-F1
#
_entry.id   AF-A0A7K5KDQ7-F1
#
_cell.length_a   1.000
_cell.length_b   1.000
_cell.length_c   1.000
_cell.angle_alpha   90.00
_cell.angle_beta   90.00
_cell.angle_gamma   90.00
#
_symmetry.space_group_name_H-M   'P 1'
#
loop_
_entity.id
_entity.type
_entity.pdbx_description
1 polymer ?
#
loop_
_entity_poly.entity_id
_entity_poly.type
_entity_poly.pdbx_seq_one_letter_code
_entity_poly.pdbx_strand_id
1 'polypeptide(L)'
;MVLRGYVPTSEETLQTLAALRLQSLNSDFSTHAPFPRLEELFPPHVLHARLPPPPHRPPAKCRGARLRAGLLAGGLWGQALAKQRAERDQRLRGRLREEGASTMAAIVEKWKLLQGMGRPEAMAAYVALVREWPGFGSTLF
;
A
#
# COMPACT_ATOMS: atom_id res chain seq x y z
N MET A 1 -14.28 -3.05 -11.18
CA MET A 1 -14.11 -2.28 -9.94
C MET A 1 -13.36 -3.14 -8.93
N VAL A 2 -12.01 -3.10 -8.91
CA VAL A 2 -11.18 -3.80 -7.89
C VAL A 2 -10.58 -2.80 -6.89
N LEU A 3 -10.67 -1.49 -7.16
CA LEU A 3 -9.98 -0.45 -6.39
C LEU A 3 -10.76 0.10 -5.18
N ARG A 4 -11.95 -0.44 -4.85
CA ARG A 4 -12.78 0.11 -3.74
C ARG A 4 -13.40 -0.90 -2.78
N GLY A 5 -13.20 -2.20 -2.98
CA GLY A 5 -13.76 -3.24 -2.08
C GLY A 5 -12.70 -3.82 -1.16
N TYR A 6 -13.06 -4.09 0.10
CA TYR A 6 -12.32 -5.00 0.96
C TYR A 6 -12.32 -6.38 0.30
N VAL A 7 -11.26 -6.70 -0.42
CA VAL A 7 -11.07 -8.04 -0.93
C VAL A 7 -10.24 -8.81 0.10
N PRO A 8 -10.80 -9.83 0.78
CA PRO A 8 -10.03 -10.71 1.65
C PRO A 8 -9.24 -11.70 0.80
N THR A 9 -8.35 -11.17 -0.04
CA THR A 9 -7.47 -11.94 -0.90
C THR A 9 -6.03 -11.76 -0.45
N SER A 10 -5.23 -12.82 -0.59
CA SER A 10 -3.80 -12.75 -0.29
C SER A 10 -3.13 -11.69 -1.17
N GLU A 11 -2.11 -11.03 -0.63
CA GLU A 11 -1.36 -10.03 -1.38
C GLU A 11 -0.79 -10.59 -2.68
N GLU A 12 -0.34 -11.85 -2.65
CA GLU A 12 0.20 -12.53 -3.81
C GLU A 12 -0.80 -12.59 -4.97
N THR A 13 -2.05 -12.93 -4.68
CA THR A 13 -3.11 -12.99 -5.70
C THR A 13 -3.41 -11.59 -6.25
N LEU A 14 -3.36 -10.54 -5.43
CA LEU A 14 -3.50 -9.15 -5.90
C LEU A 14 -2.34 -8.75 -6.83
N GLN A 15 -1.11 -9.15 -6.52
CA GLN A 15 0.03 -8.94 -7.41
C GLN A 15 -0.13 -9.69 -8.73
N THR A 16 -0.61 -10.94 -8.71
CA THR A 16 -0.90 -11.73 -9.92
C THR A 16 -2.00 -11.06 -10.77
N LEU A 17 -3.06 -10.53 -10.16
CA LEU A 17 -4.08 -9.76 -10.88
C LEU A 17 -3.53 -8.49 -11.52
N ALA A 18 -2.65 -7.78 -10.82
CA ALA A 18 -1.98 -6.61 -11.36
C ALA A 18 -1.10 -6.98 -12.57
N ALA A 19 -0.35 -8.08 -12.49
CA ALA A 19 0.47 -8.59 -13.58
C ALA A 19 -0.38 -9.00 -14.80
N LEU A 20 -1.48 -9.73 -14.59
CA LEU A 20 -2.43 -10.08 -15.66
C LEU A 20 -3.07 -8.85 -16.28
N ARG A 21 -3.37 -7.82 -15.48
CA ARG A 21 -3.87 -6.55 -15.97
C ARG A 21 -2.85 -5.85 -16.87
N LEU A 22 -1.58 -5.82 -16.48
CA LEU A 22 -0.48 -5.29 -17.30
C LEU A 22 -0.33 -6.08 -18.61
N GLN A 23 -0.31 -7.41 -18.55
CA GLN A 23 -0.26 -8.27 -19.75
C GLN A 23 -1.44 -7.99 -20.70
N SER A 24 -2.64 -7.78 -20.16
CA SER A 24 -3.83 -7.50 -20.99
C SER A 24 -3.79 -6.13 -21.69
N LEU A 25 -3.07 -5.15 -21.12
CA LEU A 25 -2.97 -3.78 -21.63
C LEU A 25 -1.77 -3.60 -22.55
N ASN A 26 -0.63 -4.16 -22.17
CA ASN A 26 0.68 -3.91 -22.78
C ASN A 26 1.20 -5.12 -23.59
N SER A 27 0.51 -6.26 -23.56
CA SER A 27 1.04 -7.56 -24.03
C SER A 27 2.30 -7.94 -23.24
N ASP A 28 3.31 -8.51 -23.90
CA ASP A 28 4.54 -8.95 -23.26
C ASP A 28 5.34 -7.80 -22.63
N PHE A 29 6.10 -8.16 -21.61
CA PHE A 29 6.99 -7.23 -20.94
C PHE A 29 8.02 -6.62 -21.92
N SER A 30 8.13 -5.30 -21.89
CA SER A 30 9.16 -4.55 -22.59
C SER A 30 9.74 -3.48 -21.67
N THR A 31 11.04 -3.22 -21.79
CA THR A 31 11.72 -2.14 -21.03
C THR A 31 11.15 -0.76 -21.32
N HIS A 32 10.48 -0.58 -22.46
CA HIS A 32 9.83 0.67 -22.86
C HIS A 32 8.34 0.71 -22.57
N ALA A 33 7.76 -0.34 -21.97
CA ALA A 33 6.34 -0.37 -21.71
C ALA A 33 5.93 0.70 -20.67
N PRO A 34 4.78 1.36 -20.85
CA PRO A 34 4.29 2.34 -19.88
C PRO A 34 3.89 1.64 -18.58
N PHE A 35 4.48 2.08 -17.46
CA PHE A 35 4.12 1.63 -16.12
C PHE A 35 3.10 2.60 -15.50
N PRO A 36 1.85 2.17 -15.28
CA PRO A 36 0.88 2.98 -14.54
C PRO A 36 1.29 3.08 -13.08
N ARG A 37 0.70 4.05 -12.37
CA ARG A 37 0.96 4.25 -10.94
C ARG A 37 0.51 3.01 -10.15
N LEU A 38 1.23 2.68 -9.08
CA LEU A 38 0.89 1.53 -8.23
C LEU A 38 -0.56 1.60 -7.71
N GLU A 39 -1.06 2.80 -7.43
CA GLU A 39 -2.43 3.08 -6.99
C GLU A 39 -3.51 2.63 -7.99
N GLU A 40 -3.17 2.52 -9.27
CA GLU A 40 -4.07 2.09 -10.35
C GLU A 40 -4.07 0.56 -10.51
N LEU A 41 -3.01 -0.12 -10.04
CA LEU A 41 -2.82 -1.57 -10.14
C LEU A 41 -3.10 -2.32 -8.83
N PHE A 42 -2.79 -1.70 -7.70
CA PHE A 42 -2.70 -2.35 -6.41
C PHE A 42 -3.34 -1.48 -5.30
N PRO A 43 -4.15 -2.05 -4.39
CA PRO A 43 -4.82 -1.27 -3.37
C PRO A 43 -3.84 -0.71 -2.32
N PRO A 44 -3.83 0.61 -2.05
CA PRO A 44 -2.84 1.22 -1.15
C PRO A 44 -3.01 0.78 0.31
N HIS A 45 -4.22 0.42 0.74
CA HIS A 45 -4.49 0.00 2.12
C HIS A 45 -3.75 -1.30 2.50
N VAL A 46 -3.44 -2.17 1.54
CA VAL A 46 -2.67 -3.39 1.77
C VAL A 46 -1.22 -3.05 2.14
N LEU A 47 -0.62 -2.03 1.52
CA LEU A 47 0.70 -1.52 1.88
C LEU A 47 0.69 -0.89 3.28
N HIS A 48 -0.38 -0.13 3.58
CA HIS A 48 -0.53 0.49 4.90
C HIS A 48 -0.66 -0.55 6.02
N ALA A 49 -1.28 -1.72 5.77
CA ALA A 49 -1.40 -2.81 6.73
C ALA A 49 -0.05 -3.46 7.10
N ARG A 50 0.98 -3.34 6.24
CA ARG A 50 2.34 -3.83 6.53
C ARG A 50 3.17 -2.91 7.40
N LEU A 51 2.75 -1.66 7.54
CA LEU A 51 3.43 -0.75 8.46
C LEU A 51 3.19 -1.20 9.90
N PRO A 52 4.21 -1.10 10.79
CA PRO A 52 3.99 -1.32 12.20
C PRO A 52 2.89 -0.37 12.70
N PRO A 53 1.99 -0.84 13.58
CA PRO A 53 0.93 0.01 14.12
C PRO A 53 1.57 1.25 14.74
N PRO A 54 0.93 2.43 14.60
CA PRO A 54 1.41 3.62 15.28
C PRO A 54 1.54 3.27 16.77
N PRO A 55 2.66 3.65 17.43
CA PRO A 55 2.85 3.33 18.83
C PRO A 55 1.63 3.84 19.61
N HIS A 56 0.97 2.91 20.31
CA HIS A 56 -0.16 3.22 21.17
C HIS A 56 0.31 4.32 22.13
N ARG A 57 -0.20 5.56 21.97
CA ARG A 57 0.09 6.62 22.93
C ARG A 57 -0.61 6.22 24.22
N PRO A 58 0.09 5.92 25.33
CA PRO A 58 -0.59 5.93 26.61
C PRO A 58 -1.15 7.35 26.79
N PRO A 59 -2.42 7.51 27.23
CA PRO A 59 -2.90 8.82 27.61
C PRO A 59 -1.93 9.35 28.67
N ALA A 60 -1.35 10.53 28.41
CA ALA A 60 -0.47 11.19 29.35
C ALA A 60 -1.25 11.46 30.64
N LYS A 61 -1.19 10.52 31.59
CA LYS A 61 -1.58 10.77 32.98
C LYS A 61 -0.49 11.65 33.59
N CYS A 62 -0.51 12.94 33.27
CA CYS A 62 0.18 13.95 34.07
C CYS A 62 -0.57 14.10 35.40
N ARG A 63 -0.38 13.13 36.31
CA ARG A 63 -0.68 13.35 37.74
C ARG A 63 0.52 14.08 38.34
N GLY A 64 0.32 15.38 38.60
CA GLY A 64 1.02 16.11 39.65
C GLY A 64 2.44 16.58 39.35
N ALA A 65 2.57 17.76 38.77
CA ALA A 65 3.71 18.64 39.06
C ALA A 65 3.20 20.09 39.11
N ARG A 66 2.73 20.49 40.30
CA ARG A 66 2.63 21.90 40.67
C ARG A 66 4.05 22.46 40.71
N LEU A 67 4.51 23.11 39.65
CA LEU A 67 5.56 24.12 39.74
C LEU A 67 5.20 25.27 38.80
N ARG A 68 4.78 26.38 39.41
CA ARG A 68 4.69 27.70 38.79
C ARG A 68 6.12 28.15 38.48
N ALA A 69 6.52 28.15 37.20
CA ALA A 69 7.64 28.95 36.73
C ALA A 69 7.58 29.12 35.20
N GLY A 70 7.45 30.37 34.74
CA GLY A 70 8.03 30.82 33.48
C GLY A 70 7.23 30.57 32.20
N LEU A 71 6.57 31.63 31.74
CA LEU A 71 5.89 31.83 30.46
C LEU A 71 6.79 31.74 29.19
N LEU A 72 7.89 30.97 29.21
CA LEU A 72 8.82 30.82 28.06
C LEU A 72 9.25 29.38 27.77
N ALA A 73 8.85 28.39 28.58
CA ALA A 73 9.20 26.98 28.38
C ALA A 73 8.23 26.20 27.48
N GLY A 74 7.20 26.85 26.92
CA GLY A 74 6.20 26.20 26.05
C GLY A 74 6.64 25.99 24.59
N GLY A 75 7.59 26.79 24.09
CA GLY A 75 8.01 26.78 22.69
C GLY A 75 9.05 25.71 22.35
N LEU A 76 10.03 25.47 23.22
CA LEU A 76 11.18 24.61 22.92
C LEU A 76 10.82 23.11 22.94
N TRP A 77 10.00 22.67 23.91
CA TRP A 77 9.51 21.29 23.99
C TRP A 77 8.46 20.99 22.91
N GLY A 78 7.64 21.99 22.54
CA GLY A 78 6.69 21.89 21.44
C GLY A 78 7.37 21.78 20.07
N GLN A 79 8.42 22.59 19.83
CA GLN A 79 9.26 22.52 18.63
C GLN A 79 10.00 21.19 18.53
N ALA A 80 10.57 20.69 19.64
CA ALA A 80 11.23 19.39 19.66
C ALA A 80 10.26 18.22 19.41
N LEU A 81 9.06 18.25 20.01
CA LEU A 81 8.01 17.26 19.77
C LEU A 81 7.48 17.32 18.32
N ALA A 82 7.31 18.51 17.77
CA ALA A 82 6.89 18.71 16.38
C ALA A 82 7.96 18.20 15.40
N LYS A 83 9.24 18.48 15.65
CA LYS A 83 10.38 17.98 14.86
C LYS A 83 10.44 16.45 14.89
N GLN A 84 10.29 15.85 16.07
CA GLN A 84 10.24 14.40 16.21
C GLN A 84 9.05 13.78 15.46
N ARG A 85 7.87 14.41 15.50
CA ARG A 85 6.71 13.97 14.74
C ARG A 85 6.95 14.05 13.24
N ALA A 86 7.50 15.16 12.76
CA ALA A 86 7.81 15.35 11.34
C ALA A 86 8.82 14.30 10.84
N GLU A 87 9.87 14.02 11.62
CA GLU A 87 10.86 13.00 11.29
C GLU A 87 10.23 11.59 11.27
N ARG A 88 9.34 11.28 12.21
CA ARG A 88 8.59 10.02 12.22
C ARG A 88 7.69 9.89 10.99
N ASP A 89 6.96 10.94 10.66
CA ASP A 89 6.10 10.96 9.47
C ASP A 89 6.93 10.82 8.19
N GLN A 90 8.13 11.41 8.14
CA GLN A 90 9.06 11.24 7.03
C GLN A 90 9.56 9.79 6.93
N ARG A 91 9.94 9.16 8.04
CA ARG A 91 10.35 7.75 8.08
C ARG A 91 9.23 6.81 7.65
N LEU A 92 7.98 7.09 8.05
CA LEU A 92 6.81 6.33 7.60
C LEU A 92 6.57 6.48 6.10
N ARG A 93 6.68 7.69 5.56
CA ARG A 93 6.59 7.94 4.10
C ARG A 93 7.69 7.22 3.34
N GLY A 94 8.93 7.22 3.87
CA GLY A 94 10.05 6.47 3.29
C GLY A 94 9.76 4.98 3.19
N ARG A 95 9.28 4.38 4.29
CA ARG A 95 8.88 2.96 4.31
C ARG A 95 7.74 2.64 3.37
N LEU A 96 6.72 3.49 3.26
CA LEU A 96 5.63 3.29 2.29
C LEU A 96 6.13 3.30 0.84
N ARG A 97 7.10 4.16 0.53
CA ARG A 97 7.72 4.19 -0.81
C ARG A 97 8.52 2.93 -1.08
N GLU A 98 9.27 2.45 -0.10
CA GLU A 98 10.04 1.21 -0.19
C GLU A 98 9.14 -0.01 -0.37
N GLU A 99 8.09 -0.14 0.45
CA GLU A 99 7.07 -1.17 0.31
C GLU A 99 6.39 -1.09 -1.06
N GLY A 100 6.02 0.12 -1.51
CA GLY A 100 5.44 0.30 -2.84
C GLY A 100 6.39 -0.09 -3.98
N ALA A 101 7.68 0.23 -3.86
CA ALA A 101 8.70 -0.18 -4.83
C ALA A 101 8.90 -1.70 -4.83
N SER A 102 8.93 -2.33 -3.66
CA SER A 102 9.02 -3.78 -3.50
C SER A 102 7.81 -4.49 -4.12
N THR A 103 6.59 -4.02 -3.85
CA THR A 103 5.37 -4.56 -4.48
C THR A 103 5.37 -4.37 -5.99
N MET A 104 5.80 -3.20 -6.50
CA MET A 104 5.92 -2.98 -7.94
C MET A 104 6.92 -3.94 -8.57
N ALA A 105 8.08 -4.16 -7.95
CA ALA A 105 9.06 -5.13 -8.42
C ALA A 105 8.45 -6.54 -8.48
N ALA A 106 7.73 -6.98 -7.45
CA ALA A 106 7.07 -8.28 -7.43
C ALA A 106 6.01 -8.43 -8.55
N ILE A 107 5.23 -7.37 -8.82
CA ILE A 107 4.28 -7.36 -9.94
C ILE A 107 5.00 -7.50 -11.27
N VAL A 108 6.11 -6.77 -11.47
CA VAL A 108 6.90 -6.83 -12.70
C VAL A 108 7.53 -8.20 -12.90
N GLU A 109 8.08 -8.82 -11.86
CA GLU A 109 8.60 -10.19 -11.95
C GLU A 109 7.51 -11.18 -12.36
N LYS A 110 6.32 -11.09 -11.75
CA LYS A 110 5.17 -11.91 -12.18
C LYS A 110 4.75 -11.62 -13.62
N TRP A 111 4.79 -10.37 -14.06
CA TRP A 111 4.45 -10.00 -15.44
C TRP A 111 5.45 -10.58 -16.45
N LYS A 112 6.75 -10.58 -16.15
CA LYS A 112 7.77 -11.23 -17.00
C LYS A 112 7.51 -12.72 -17.21
N LEU A 113 6.95 -13.41 -16.20
CA LEU A 113 6.60 -14.83 -16.30
C LEU A 113 5.40 -15.09 -17.23
N LEU A 114 4.62 -14.07 -17.59
CA LEU A 114 3.48 -14.16 -18.51
C LEU A 114 3.90 -13.96 -19.97
N GLN A 115 5.20 -13.90 -20.27
CA GLN A 115 5.68 -13.70 -21.64
C GLN A 115 5.14 -14.77 -22.60
N GLY A 116 4.60 -14.32 -23.73
CA GLY A 116 3.94 -15.16 -24.73
C GLY A 116 2.44 -15.36 -24.50
N MET A 117 1.90 -14.90 -23.36
CA MET A 117 0.48 -14.98 -23.07
C MET A 117 -0.29 -13.91 -23.87
N GLY A 118 -1.22 -14.34 -24.72
CA GLY A 118 -2.05 -13.43 -25.49
C GLY A 118 -3.04 -12.64 -24.60
N ARG A 119 -3.49 -11.47 -25.06
CA ARG A 119 -4.55 -10.70 -24.38
C ARG A 119 -5.82 -11.50 -24.01
N PRO A 120 -6.40 -12.35 -24.89
CA PRO A 120 -7.60 -13.11 -24.51
C PRO A 120 -7.31 -14.14 -23.41
N GLU A 121 -6.12 -14.75 -23.43
CA GLU A 121 -5.67 -15.70 -22.42
C GLU A 121 -5.43 -15.01 -21.08
N ALA A 122 -4.75 -13.86 -21.07
CA ALA A 122 -4.54 -13.04 -19.87
C ALA A 122 -5.88 -12.61 -19.24
N MET A 123 -6.85 -12.21 -20.07
CA MET A 123 -8.17 -11.84 -19.58
C MET A 123 -8.95 -13.06 -19.03
N ALA A 124 -8.82 -14.22 -19.66
CA ALA A 124 -9.43 -15.45 -19.18
C ALA A 124 -8.85 -15.86 -17.82
N ALA A 125 -7.52 -15.83 -17.67
CA ALA A 125 -6.83 -16.09 -16.41
C ALA A 125 -7.23 -15.07 -15.32
N TYR A 126 -7.36 -13.79 -15.68
CA TYR A 126 -7.82 -12.75 -14.77
C TYR A 126 -9.23 -13.04 -14.23
N VAL A 127 -10.18 -13.35 -15.12
CA VAL A 127 -11.55 -13.65 -14.73
C VAL A 127 -11.64 -14.96 -13.94
N ALA A 128 -10.85 -15.97 -14.29
CA ALA A 128 -10.78 -17.24 -13.55
C ALA A 128 -10.34 -16.99 -12.10
N LEU A 129 -9.24 -16.25 -11.90
CA LEU A 129 -8.71 -15.95 -10.57
C LEU A 129 -9.68 -15.11 -9.73
N VAL A 130 -10.37 -14.16 -10.36
CA VAL A 130 -11.38 -13.33 -9.68
C VAL A 130 -12.62 -14.16 -9.30
N ARG A 131 -12.99 -15.18 -10.09
CA ARG A 131 -14.13 -16.07 -9.82
C ARG A 131 -13.89 -17.04 -8.66
N GLU A 132 -12.64 -17.37 -8.36
CA GLU A 132 -12.30 -18.18 -7.19
C GLU A 132 -12.63 -17.49 -5.87
N TRP A 133 -12.90 -16.18 -5.90
CA TRP A 133 -13.19 -15.43 -4.68
C TRP A 133 -14.63 -15.67 -4.21
N PRO A 134 -14.83 -16.11 -2.95
CA PRO A 134 -16.16 -16.44 -2.42
C PRO A 134 -17.10 -15.22 -2.33
N GLY A 135 -16.56 -14.00 -2.41
CA GLY A 135 -17.31 -12.74 -2.45
C GLY A 135 -17.45 -12.13 -3.84
N PHE A 136 -17.11 -12.83 -4.92
CA PHE A 136 -17.25 -12.31 -6.27
C PHE A 136 -18.73 -12.04 -6.60
N GLY A 137 -19.08 -10.77 -6.81
CA GLY A 137 -20.46 -10.32 -7.02
C GLY A 137 -21.15 -9.74 -5.78
N SER A 138 -20.51 -9.80 -4.61
CA SER A 138 -21.00 -9.20 -3.37
C SER A 138 -20.56 -7.74 -3.23
N THR A 139 -21.46 -6.87 -2.78
CA THR A 139 -21.13 -5.48 -2.41
C THR A 139 -20.96 -5.44 -0.89
N LEU A 140 -19.75 -5.12 -0.41
CA LEU A 140 -19.50 -4.87 1.02
C LEU A 140 -19.82 -3.40 1.32
N PHE A 141 -20.66 -3.15 2.32
CA PHE A 141 -21.06 -1.82 2.80
C PHE A 141 -20.34 -1.46 4.10
#